data_AF-A0A962Z1E5-F1
#
_entry.id   AF-A0A962Z1E5-F1
#
_cell.length_a   1.000
_cell.length_b   1.000
_cell.length_c   1.000
_cell.angle_alpha   90.00
_cell.angle_beta   90.00
_cell.angle_gamma   90.00
#
_symmetry.space_group_name_H-M   'P 1'
#
loop_
_entity.id
_entity.type
_entity.pdbx_description
1 polymer ?
#
loop_
_entity_poly.entity_id
_entity_poly.type
_entity_poly.pdbx_seq_one_letter_code
_entity_poly.pdbx_strand_id
1 'polypeptide(L)'
;AGKYLLVVDGSIPLGNPGFSTIAGVSNLQILEETAAGAAAVIAMGSCAAFGGLPKADPNPTGAVAVRDIVTDKPVINVSGCPPIPVVITGVLAHYLTFGTLPELDQYGRPKAFYGTSIHDRCYRRPFYDKGLFANTFDDEGAKKGWCLYKLGCKGPMTYNACATVKWNEGTSWPVESGHGCLGCSQPDFWDAGGFYNALSIPVG
;
A
#
# COMPACT_ATOMS: atom_id res chain seq x y z
N ALA A 1 -27.51 4.41 5.82
CA ALA A 1 -26.14 4.98 5.92
C ALA A 1 -26.18 6.18 6.85
N GLY A 2 -25.26 6.28 7.82
CA GLY A 2 -25.15 7.46 8.68
C GLY A 2 -24.33 8.58 8.03
N LYS A 3 -23.78 9.49 8.85
CA LYS A 3 -23.13 10.74 8.40
C LYS A 3 -21.62 10.81 8.64
N TYR A 4 -21.00 9.79 9.25
CA TYR A 4 -19.57 9.79 9.56
C TYR A 4 -18.78 8.87 8.63
N LEU A 5 -17.51 9.19 8.42
CA LEU A 5 -16.53 8.27 7.85
C LEU A 5 -15.89 7.46 8.97
N LEU A 6 -15.77 6.15 8.77
CA LEU A 6 -14.99 5.28 9.63
C LEU A 6 -13.61 5.09 9.01
N VAL A 7 -12.54 5.44 9.72
CA VAL A 7 -11.17 5.12 9.31
C VAL A 7 -10.71 3.92 10.14
N VAL A 8 -10.23 2.89 9.46
CA VAL A 8 -9.74 1.66 10.07
C VAL A 8 -8.25 1.51 9.74
N ASP A 9 -7.43 1.30 10.76
CA ASP A 9 -6.02 0.93 10.62
C ASP A 9 -5.80 -0.44 11.26
N GLY A 10 -4.95 -1.26 10.61
CA GLY A 10 -4.72 -2.66 10.99
C GLY A 10 -5.68 -3.66 10.34
N SER A 11 -5.22 -4.91 10.26
CA SER A 11 -6.02 -6.07 9.84
C SER A 11 -6.90 -6.58 10.98
N ILE A 12 -7.91 -7.38 10.67
CA ILE A 12 -8.83 -7.92 11.68
C ILE A 12 -8.61 -9.43 11.83
N PRO A 13 -8.23 -9.94 13.02
CA PRO A 13 -8.06 -11.37 13.23
C PRO A 13 -9.41 -12.08 13.40
N LEU A 14 -9.62 -13.18 12.68
CA LEU A 14 -10.82 -14.02 12.78
C LEU A 14 -10.60 -15.34 13.54
N GLY A 15 -9.34 -15.75 13.76
CA GLY A 15 -9.04 -17.07 14.33
C GLY A 15 -9.43 -17.23 15.80
N ASN A 16 -9.23 -16.20 16.62
CA ASN A 16 -9.63 -16.19 18.03
C ASN A 16 -10.02 -14.75 18.44
N PRO A 17 -11.21 -14.52 19.05
CA PRO A 17 -11.63 -13.19 19.48
C PRO A 17 -10.66 -12.49 20.44
N GLY A 18 -9.86 -13.25 21.19
CA GLY A 18 -8.85 -12.74 22.12
C GLY A 18 -7.54 -12.29 21.47
N PHE A 19 -7.32 -12.52 20.17
CA PHE A 19 -6.10 -12.07 19.49
C PHE A 19 -6.01 -10.55 19.36
N SER A 20 -7.14 -9.85 19.33
CA SER A 20 -7.16 -8.39 19.34
C SER A 20 -8.44 -7.86 19.96
N THR A 21 -8.30 -7.22 21.12
CA THR A 21 -9.44 -6.71 21.91
C THR A 21 -9.16 -5.31 22.43
N ILE A 22 -10.20 -4.48 22.49
CA ILE A 22 -10.20 -3.18 23.18
C ILE A 22 -11.33 -3.22 24.21
N ALA A 23 -11.02 -2.90 25.47
CA ALA A 23 -11.99 -2.97 26.58
C ALA A 23 -12.73 -4.32 26.69
N GLY A 24 -12.06 -5.43 26.35
CA GLY A 24 -12.64 -6.78 26.38
C GLY A 24 -13.56 -7.13 25.20
N VAL A 25 -13.76 -6.21 24.24
CA VAL A 25 -14.53 -6.43 23.01
C VAL A 25 -13.57 -6.74 21.86
N SER A 26 -13.87 -7.77 21.06
CA SER A 26 -13.01 -8.12 19.92
C SER A 26 -13.02 -7.03 18.85
N ASN A 27 -11.91 -6.84 18.14
CA ASN A 27 -11.85 -5.84 17.07
C ASN A 27 -12.81 -6.14 15.91
N LEU A 28 -13.18 -7.41 15.69
CA LEU A 28 -14.24 -7.78 14.75
C LEU A 28 -15.58 -7.15 15.14
N GLN A 29 -16.00 -7.36 16.40
CA GLN A 29 -17.25 -6.79 16.91
C GLN A 29 -17.25 -5.26 16.87
N ILE A 30 -16.14 -4.63 17.27
CA ILE A 30 -15.98 -3.17 17.21
C ILE A 30 -16.11 -2.69 15.75
N LEU A 31 -15.48 -3.38 14.79
CA LEU A 31 -15.60 -3.02 13.38
C LEU A 31 -17.04 -3.17 12.88
N GLU A 32 -17.72 -4.27 13.18
CA GLU A 32 -19.10 -4.49 12.73
C GLU A 32 -20.06 -3.43 13.30
N GLU A 33 -19.98 -3.15 14.59
CA GLU A 33 -20.80 -2.14 15.27
C GLU A 33 -20.55 -0.74 14.71
N THR A 34 -19.28 -0.35 14.60
CA THR A 34 -18.91 0.99 14.12
C THR A 34 -19.10 1.15 12.62
N ALA A 35 -18.97 0.09 11.82
CA ALA A 35 -19.21 0.15 10.39
C ALA A 35 -20.70 0.25 10.08
N ALA A 36 -21.60 -0.35 10.88
CA ALA A 36 -23.05 -0.35 10.65
C ALA A 36 -23.63 1.06 10.42
N GLY A 37 -23.16 2.05 11.19
CA GLY A 37 -23.59 3.44 11.08
C GLY A 37 -22.79 4.31 10.09
N ALA A 38 -21.71 3.81 9.49
CA ALA A 38 -20.83 4.63 8.67
C ALA A 38 -21.48 5.01 7.32
N ALA A 39 -21.09 6.16 6.77
CA ALA A 39 -21.39 6.55 5.39
C ALA A 39 -20.49 5.77 4.40
N ALA A 40 -19.20 5.67 4.74
CA ALA A 40 -18.20 4.88 4.04
C ALA A 40 -17.06 4.52 5.01
N VAL A 41 -16.25 3.53 4.63
CA VAL A 41 -15.10 3.06 5.40
C VAL A 41 -13.81 3.34 4.62
N ILE A 42 -12.82 3.92 5.28
CA ILE A 42 -11.47 4.10 4.74
C ILE A 42 -10.57 3.06 5.40
N ALA A 43 -10.13 2.08 4.63
CA ALA A 43 -9.14 1.10 5.04
C ALA A 43 -7.74 1.71 4.84
N MET A 44 -7.14 2.17 5.93
CA MET A 44 -5.88 2.89 5.96
C MET A 44 -4.70 1.91 6.07
N GLY A 45 -3.75 2.04 5.16
CA GLY A 45 -2.58 1.18 5.11
C GLY A 45 -2.87 -0.22 4.55
N SER A 46 -1.80 -0.93 4.19
CA SER A 46 -1.91 -2.25 3.56
C SER A 46 -2.49 -3.32 4.49
N CYS A 47 -2.39 -3.14 5.81
CA CYS A 47 -2.99 -4.03 6.79
C CYS A 47 -4.53 -4.01 6.71
N ALA A 48 -5.15 -2.83 6.81
CA ALA A 48 -6.59 -2.72 6.68
C ALA A 48 -7.07 -3.01 5.25
N ALA A 49 -6.31 -2.56 4.24
CA ALA A 49 -6.72 -2.69 2.84
C ALA A 49 -6.66 -4.14 2.32
N PHE A 50 -5.65 -4.92 2.73
CA PHE A 50 -5.35 -6.23 2.13
C PHE A 50 -4.93 -7.32 3.14
N GLY A 51 -4.94 -7.02 4.45
CA GLY A 51 -4.46 -7.90 5.52
C GLY A 51 -3.01 -7.63 5.93
N GLY A 52 -2.15 -7.26 4.98
CA GLY A 52 -0.79 -6.76 5.26
C GLY A 52 0.09 -7.76 6.01
N LEU A 53 0.92 -7.24 6.93
CA LEU A 53 1.91 -8.06 7.66
C LEU A 53 1.27 -9.17 8.50
N PRO A 54 0.20 -8.92 9.29
CA PRO A 54 -0.40 -9.98 10.10
C PRO A 54 -1.00 -11.13 9.28
N LYS A 55 -1.39 -10.87 8.02
CA LYS A 55 -1.91 -11.87 7.08
C LYS A 55 -0.81 -12.66 6.36
N ALA A 56 0.43 -12.16 6.33
CA ALA A 56 1.53 -12.84 5.66
C ALA A 56 1.71 -14.28 6.19
N ASP A 57 2.22 -15.18 5.35
CA ASP A 57 2.39 -16.60 5.71
C ASP A 57 3.18 -16.75 7.04
N PRO A 58 2.69 -17.56 8.02
CA PRO A 58 1.57 -18.51 7.95
C PRO A 58 0.21 -17.98 8.48
N ASN A 59 0.02 -16.66 8.59
CA ASN A 59 -1.19 -16.01 9.13
C ASN A 59 -1.70 -16.60 10.47
N PRO A 60 -0.91 -16.51 11.55
CA PRO A 60 -1.21 -17.20 12.81
C PRO A 60 -2.50 -16.74 13.50
N THR A 61 -2.99 -15.54 13.19
CA THR A 61 -4.19 -14.97 13.83
C THR A 61 -5.45 -15.06 12.95
N GLY A 62 -5.32 -15.55 11.71
CA GLY A 62 -6.39 -15.49 10.72
C GLY A 62 -6.77 -14.04 10.37
N ALA A 63 -5.77 -13.17 10.24
CA ALA A 63 -5.93 -11.77 9.88
C ALA A 63 -6.50 -11.62 8.45
N VAL A 64 -7.49 -10.76 8.31
CA VAL A 64 -8.15 -10.41 7.04
C VAL A 64 -8.22 -8.90 6.84
N ALA A 65 -8.53 -8.48 5.61
CA ALA A 65 -8.76 -7.08 5.28
C ALA A 65 -10.16 -6.61 5.72
N VAL A 66 -10.35 -5.30 5.79
CA VAL A 66 -11.65 -4.69 6.10
C VAL A 66 -12.71 -5.07 5.05
N ARG A 67 -12.33 -5.12 3.77
CA ARG A 67 -13.25 -5.49 2.67
C ARG A 67 -13.72 -6.95 2.72
N ASP A 68 -13.01 -7.81 3.46
CA ASP A 68 -13.41 -9.21 3.63
C ASP A 68 -14.56 -9.34 4.66
N ILE A 69 -14.78 -8.31 5.47
CA ILE A 69 -15.82 -8.25 6.52
C ILE A 69 -16.93 -7.27 6.13
N VAL A 70 -16.58 -6.03 5.75
CA VAL A 70 -17.52 -4.97 5.42
C VAL A 70 -17.85 -5.01 3.93
N THR A 71 -19.00 -5.58 3.59
CA THR A 71 -19.43 -5.82 2.19
C THR A 71 -20.66 -5.00 1.77
N ASP A 72 -21.36 -4.37 2.72
CA ASP A 72 -22.60 -3.63 2.51
C ASP A 72 -22.41 -2.11 2.37
N LYS A 73 -21.16 -1.63 2.40
CA LYS A 73 -20.79 -0.21 2.35
C LYS A 73 -19.62 0.05 1.41
N PRO A 74 -19.46 1.28 0.89
CA PRO A 74 -18.26 1.65 0.17
C PRO A 74 -17.02 1.54 1.07
N VAL A 75 -16.01 0.81 0.62
CA VAL A 75 -14.70 0.71 1.27
C VAL A 75 -13.62 1.25 0.34
N ILE A 76 -12.90 2.26 0.82
CA ILE A 76 -11.83 2.94 0.10
C ILE A 76 -10.50 2.48 0.68
N ASN A 77 -9.68 1.85 -0.15
CA ASN A 77 -8.38 1.34 0.23
C ASN A 77 -7.31 2.41 0.00
N VAL A 78 -6.74 2.94 1.09
CA VAL A 78 -5.59 3.85 1.04
C VAL A 78 -4.35 3.06 1.43
N SER A 79 -3.90 2.20 0.51
CA SER A 79 -2.83 1.22 0.76
C SER A 79 -1.41 1.81 0.81
N GLY A 80 -0.47 1.07 1.40
CA GLY A 80 0.91 1.48 1.67
C GLY A 80 1.31 1.11 3.10
N CYS A 81 2.60 0.94 3.36
CA CYS A 81 3.13 0.56 4.68
C CYS A 81 4.18 1.56 5.20
N PRO A 82 3.77 2.76 5.67
CA PRO A 82 2.41 3.31 5.61
C PRO A 82 2.09 3.94 4.24
N PRO A 83 0.88 4.49 4.02
CA PRO A 83 0.59 5.36 2.89
C PRO A 83 1.31 6.71 3.04
N ILE A 84 1.55 7.41 1.92
CA ILE A 84 2.20 8.73 1.93
C ILE A 84 1.31 9.73 2.71
N PRO A 85 1.87 10.58 3.60
CA PRO A 85 1.07 11.49 4.41
C PRO A 85 0.11 12.40 3.61
N VAL A 86 0.59 12.95 2.49
CA VAL A 86 -0.23 13.80 1.60
C VAL A 86 -1.31 13.00 0.86
N VAL A 87 -1.11 11.70 0.64
CA VAL A 87 -2.15 10.82 0.07
C VAL A 87 -3.27 10.62 1.09
N ILE A 88 -2.91 10.38 2.37
CA ILE A 88 -3.88 10.24 3.46
C ILE A 88 -4.74 11.50 3.56
N THR A 89 -4.10 12.66 3.71
CA THR A 89 -4.82 13.94 3.86
C THR A 89 -5.57 14.31 2.58
N GLY A 90 -5.02 14.01 1.40
CA GLY A 90 -5.66 14.28 0.12
C GLY A 90 -6.97 13.52 -0.09
N VAL A 91 -7.06 12.26 0.33
CA VAL A 91 -8.30 11.47 0.27
C VAL A 91 -9.37 12.04 1.21
N LEU A 92 -8.98 12.38 2.45
CA LEU A 92 -9.90 12.98 3.42
C LEU A 92 -10.37 14.37 2.96
N ALA A 93 -9.45 15.20 2.47
CA ALA A 93 -9.76 16.53 1.95
C ALA A 93 -10.68 16.47 0.73
N HIS A 94 -10.51 15.49 -0.17
CA HIS A 94 -11.41 15.29 -1.30
C HIS A 94 -12.85 15.06 -0.82
N TYR A 95 -13.05 14.13 0.11
CA TYR A 95 -14.39 13.86 0.64
C TYR A 95 -15.00 15.08 1.34
N LEU A 96 -14.22 15.79 2.16
CA LEU A 96 -14.67 16.99 2.86
C LEU A 96 -15.03 18.13 1.90
N THR A 97 -14.30 18.28 0.80
CA THR A 97 -14.48 19.39 -0.15
C THR A 97 -15.63 19.13 -1.12
N PHE A 98 -15.72 17.91 -1.66
CA PHE A 98 -16.64 17.57 -2.73
C PHE A 98 -17.88 16.79 -2.27
N GLY A 99 -17.86 16.24 -1.05
CA GLY A 99 -18.95 15.41 -0.52
C GLY A 99 -19.09 14.05 -1.22
N THR A 100 -18.11 13.66 -2.04
CA THR A 100 -18.11 12.44 -2.85
C THR A 100 -16.87 11.59 -2.57
N LEU A 101 -16.96 10.30 -2.87
CA LEU A 101 -15.78 9.43 -2.90
C LEU A 101 -14.99 9.66 -4.19
N PRO A 102 -13.64 9.56 -4.15
CA PRO A 102 -12.83 9.67 -5.36
C PRO A 102 -13.07 8.49 -6.30
N GLU A 103 -12.72 8.63 -7.57
CA GLU A 103 -12.68 7.49 -8.49
C GLU A 103 -11.67 6.44 -7.99
N LEU A 104 -12.11 5.19 -7.97
CA LEU A 104 -11.31 4.06 -7.47
C LEU A 104 -10.86 3.14 -8.60
N ASP A 105 -9.72 2.49 -8.42
CA ASP A 105 -9.28 1.37 -9.26
C ASP A 105 -9.96 0.05 -8.85
N GLN A 106 -9.60 -1.04 -9.53
CA GLN A 106 -10.14 -2.38 -9.26
C GLN A 106 -9.90 -2.90 -7.83
N TYR A 107 -8.89 -2.37 -7.13
CA TYR A 107 -8.59 -2.71 -5.74
C TYR A 107 -9.26 -1.75 -4.74
N GLY A 108 -10.12 -0.84 -5.21
CA GLY A 108 -10.78 0.17 -4.37
C GLY A 108 -9.85 1.31 -3.95
N ARG A 109 -8.75 1.55 -4.68
CA ARG A 109 -7.78 2.60 -4.34
C ARG A 109 -8.01 3.88 -5.16
N PRO A 110 -7.85 5.09 -4.60
CA PRO A 110 -8.04 6.34 -5.33
C PRO A 110 -7.10 6.49 -6.54
N LYS A 111 -7.65 6.55 -7.76
CA LYS A 111 -6.85 6.61 -9.02
C LYS A 111 -5.88 7.79 -9.06
N ALA A 112 -6.20 8.91 -8.41
CA ALA A 112 -5.33 10.08 -8.33
C ALA A 112 -3.93 9.75 -7.77
N PHE A 113 -3.81 8.76 -6.89
CA PHE A 113 -2.56 8.37 -6.23
C PHE A 113 -2.08 6.96 -6.61
N TYR A 114 -2.99 6.09 -7.04
CA TYR A 114 -2.70 4.69 -7.35
C TYR A 114 -2.96 4.33 -8.83
N GLY A 115 -3.20 5.31 -9.70
CA GLY A 115 -3.54 5.07 -11.11
C GLY A 115 -2.37 4.73 -12.02
N THR A 116 -1.12 4.91 -11.56
CA THR A 116 0.08 4.57 -12.33
C THR A 116 1.05 3.75 -11.49
N SER A 117 1.82 2.88 -12.14
CA SER A 117 2.89 2.16 -11.46
C SER A 117 4.03 3.11 -11.06
N ILE A 118 4.78 2.73 -10.02
CA ILE A 118 6.02 3.38 -9.60
C ILE A 118 7.01 3.39 -10.77
N HIS A 119 7.09 2.31 -11.53
CA HIS A 119 8.06 2.18 -12.61
C HIS A 119 7.77 3.10 -13.80
N ASP A 120 6.50 3.36 -14.12
CA ASP A 120 6.12 4.27 -15.20
C ASP A 120 6.40 5.73 -14.88
N ARG A 121 6.61 6.06 -13.59
CA ARG A 121 6.95 7.40 -13.13
C ARG A 121 8.36 7.50 -12.53
N CYS A 122 9.12 6.41 -12.52
CA CYS A 122 10.43 6.36 -11.90
C CYS A 122 11.46 7.16 -12.72
N TYR A 123 12.15 8.11 -12.10
CA TYR A 123 13.22 8.86 -12.76
C TYR A 123 14.40 7.97 -13.21
N ARG A 124 14.55 6.77 -12.63
CA ARG A 124 15.56 5.78 -13.05
C ARG A 124 15.11 4.92 -14.25
N ARG A 125 13.88 5.09 -14.76
CA ARG A 125 13.33 4.31 -15.88
C ARG A 125 14.19 4.38 -17.16
N PRO A 126 14.73 5.54 -17.59
CA PRO A 126 15.59 5.58 -18.77
C PRO A 126 16.87 4.73 -18.64
N PHE A 127 17.34 4.44 -17.42
CA PHE A 127 18.47 3.54 -17.19
C PHE A 127 18.05 2.08 -17.32
N TYR A 128 16.86 1.73 -16.84
CA TYR A 128 16.26 0.41 -17.06
C TYR A 128 16.17 0.09 -18.57
N ASP A 129 15.61 1.02 -19.35
CA ASP A 129 15.41 0.84 -20.79
C ASP A 129 16.74 0.70 -21.56
N LYS A 130 17.85 1.22 -21.00
CA LYS A 130 19.22 1.11 -21.55
C LYS A 130 20.01 -0.09 -21.02
N GLY A 131 19.43 -0.92 -20.15
CA GLY A 131 20.13 -2.04 -19.51
C GLY A 131 21.18 -1.61 -18.47
N LEU A 132 21.10 -0.38 -17.96
CA LEU A 132 22.01 0.17 -16.95
C LEU A 132 21.47 -0.10 -15.54
N PHE A 133 22.12 -1.02 -14.84
CA PHE A 133 21.70 -1.50 -13.53
C PHE A 133 22.80 -1.37 -12.48
N ALA A 134 22.39 -1.03 -11.25
CA ALA A 134 23.21 -1.29 -10.08
C ALA A 134 23.20 -2.81 -9.78
N ASN A 135 24.36 -3.37 -9.46
CA ASN A 135 24.54 -4.77 -9.09
C ASN A 135 24.83 -4.96 -7.59
N THR A 136 25.27 -3.90 -6.91
CA THR A 136 25.30 -3.79 -5.45
C THR A 136 24.83 -2.40 -5.02
N PHE A 137 24.63 -2.18 -3.72
CA PHE A 137 24.13 -0.89 -3.20
C PHE A 137 25.16 0.24 -3.19
N ASP A 138 26.43 -0.03 -3.50
CA ASP A 138 27.51 0.96 -3.50
C ASP A 138 28.44 0.89 -4.73
N ASP A 139 28.06 0.14 -5.76
CA ASP A 139 28.80 0.12 -7.02
C ASP A 139 28.66 1.43 -7.80
N GLU A 140 29.39 1.54 -8.91
CA GLU A 140 29.34 2.72 -9.78
C GLU A 140 27.92 3.00 -10.29
N GLY A 141 27.15 1.95 -10.58
CA GLY A 141 25.76 2.06 -11.01
C GLY A 141 24.89 2.68 -9.92
N ALA A 142 25.01 2.22 -8.68
CA ALA A 142 24.29 2.78 -7.53
C ALA A 142 24.64 4.25 -7.31
N LYS A 143 25.93 4.60 -7.33
CA LYS A 143 26.44 5.98 -7.17
C LYS A 143 25.98 6.91 -8.29
N LYS A 144 25.83 6.38 -9.51
CA LYS A 144 25.30 7.11 -10.68
C LYS A 144 23.77 7.11 -10.77
N GLY A 145 23.06 6.48 -9.82
CA GLY A 145 21.60 6.44 -9.82
C GLY A 145 20.98 5.51 -10.87
N TRP A 146 21.71 4.48 -11.31
CA TRP A 146 21.19 3.47 -12.24
C TRP A 146 20.07 2.62 -11.63
N CYS A 147 19.37 1.87 -12.48
CA CYS A 147 18.18 1.15 -12.08
C CYS A 147 18.47 0.04 -11.04
N LEU A 148 17.60 -0.06 -10.04
CA LEU A 148 17.67 -1.04 -8.94
C LEU A 148 16.94 -2.36 -9.26
N TYR A 149 16.58 -2.61 -10.52
CA TYR A 149 15.79 -3.78 -10.91
C TYR A 149 16.48 -5.10 -10.55
N LYS A 150 17.79 -5.22 -10.83
CA LYS A 150 18.59 -6.41 -10.48
C LYS A 150 18.74 -6.61 -8.97
N LEU A 151 18.55 -5.56 -8.18
CA LEU A 151 18.52 -5.60 -6.71
C LEU A 151 17.10 -5.85 -6.15
N GLY A 152 16.17 -6.31 -7.00
CA GLY A 152 14.86 -6.79 -6.58
C GLY A 152 13.74 -5.74 -6.54
N CYS A 153 13.95 -4.54 -7.09
CA CYS A 153 12.93 -3.48 -7.11
C CYS A 153 11.59 -3.98 -7.72
N LYS A 154 10.53 -3.96 -6.92
CA LYS A 154 9.15 -4.36 -7.28
C LYS A 154 8.33 -3.21 -7.90
N GLY A 155 8.96 -2.08 -8.18
CA GLY A 155 8.32 -0.90 -8.79
C GLY A 155 7.45 -1.19 -10.02
N PRO A 156 7.83 -2.12 -10.92
CA PRO A 156 7.01 -2.46 -12.10
C PRO A 156 5.61 -2.98 -11.79
N MET A 157 5.43 -3.66 -10.65
CA MET A 157 4.14 -4.22 -10.23
C MET A 157 3.45 -3.36 -9.16
N THR A 158 4.05 -2.23 -8.77
CA THR A 158 3.61 -1.44 -7.62
C THR A 158 2.96 -0.15 -8.05
N TYR A 159 1.70 0.06 -7.68
CA TYR A 159 0.95 1.30 -7.90
C TYR A 159 0.96 2.15 -6.65
N ASN A 160 1.53 3.35 -6.74
CA ASN A 160 1.56 4.36 -5.66
C ASN A 160 2.12 5.69 -6.21
N ALA A 161 2.05 6.75 -5.41
CA ALA A 161 2.53 8.09 -5.78
C ALA A 161 3.99 8.37 -5.36
N CYS A 162 4.75 7.38 -4.87
CA CYS A 162 6.10 7.63 -4.32
C CYS A 162 7.06 8.24 -5.35
N ALA A 163 6.95 7.87 -6.62
CA ALA A 163 7.84 8.37 -7.66
C ALA A 163 7.47 9.79 -8.16
N THR A 164 6.30 10.32 -7.79
CA THR A 164 5.83 11.65 -8.20
C THR A 164 5.70 12.59 -7.01
N VAL A 165 4.88 12.24 -6.01
CA VAL A 165 4.65 13.02 -4.79
C VAL A 165 5.82 12.90 -3.81
N LYS A 166 6.55 11.77 -3.86
CA LYS A 166 7.59 11.41 -2.89
C LYS A 166 7.06 11.35 -1.46
N TRP A 167 7.95 11.36 -0.48
CA TRP A 167 7.67 11.28 0.94
C TRP A 167 8.19 12.52 1.68
N ASN A 168 7.52 12.85 2.79
CA ASN A 168 7.92 13.91 3.72
C ASN A 168 8.15 15.25 3.00
N GLU A 169 7.06 15.87 2.52
CA GLU A 169 7.11 17.16 1.81
C GLU A 169 8.00 17.14 0.55
N GLY A 170 8.01 16.02 -0.16
CA GLY A 170 8.79 15.91 -1.39
C GLY A 170 10.28 15.59 -1.17
N THR A 171 10.71 15.30 0.05
CA THR A 171 12.13 15.13 0.41
C THR A 171 12.80 13.99 -0.34
N SER A 172 12.27 12.77 -0.26
CA SER A 172 12.83 11.59 -0.94
C SER A 172 11.77 10.49 -1.08
N TRP A 173 12.14 9.35 -1.63
CA TRP A 173 11.35 8.11 -1.64
C TRP A 173 12.31 6.92 -1.76
N PRO A 174 11.89 5.66 -1.50
CA PRO A 174 12.81 4.53 -1.32
C PRO A 174 13.89 4.37 -2.41
N VAL A 175 13.50 4.48 -3.69
CA VAL A 175 14.44 4.32 -4.83
C VAL A 175 15.38 5.51 -4.96
N GLU A 176 14.94 6.72 -4.64
CA GLU A 176 15.82 7.88 -4.60
C GLU A 176 16.91 7.71 -3.53
N SER A 177 16.52 7.21 -2.36
CA SER A 177 17.45 6.83 -1.28
C SER A 177 18.24 5.54 -1.53
N GLY A 178 18.21 4.97 -2.74
CA GLY A 178 19.05 3.84 -3.14
C GLY A 178 18.49 2.45 -2.83
N HIS A 179 17.27 2.33 -2.30
CA HIS A 179 16.64 1.03 -2.04
C HIS A 179 15.54 0.70 -3.05
N GLY A 180 15.52 -0.53 -3.55
CA GLY A 180 14.45 -1.02 -4.43
C GLY A 180 13.06 -0.89 -3.78
N CYS A 181 12.03 -0.60 -4.58
CA CYS A 181 10.66 -0.62 -4.08
C CYS A 181 10.31 -2.04 -3.60
N LEU A 182 9.68 -2.15 -2.42
CA LEU A 182 9.27 -3.44 -1.84
C LEU A 182 7.90 -3.91 -2.34
N GLY A 183 7.13 -3.04 -2.98
CA GLY A 183 5.74 -3.33 -3.34
C GLY A 183 4.73 -3.12 -2.22
N CYS A 184 5.08 -2.34 -1.19
CA CYS A 184 4.29 -2.24 0.05
C CYS A 184 2.84 -1.74 -0.08
N SER A 185 2.41 -1.24 -1.25
CA SER A 185 1.01 -0.87 -1.56
C SER A 185 0.24 -1.93 -2.35
N GLN A 186 0.84 -3.08 -2.63
CA GLN A 186 0.16 -4.19 -3.31
C GLN A 186 -0.38 -5.21 -2.31
N PRO A 187 -1.45 -5.94 -2.68
CA PRO A 187 -1.88 -7.11 -1.94
C PRO A 187 -0.73 -8.13 -1.79
N ASP A 188 -0.64 -8.75 -0.61
CA ASP A 188 0.23 -9.90 -0.32
C ASP A 188 1.73 -9.69 -0.66
N PHE A 189 2.21 -8.44 -0.65
CA PHE A 189 3.58 -8.11 -1.06
C PHE A 189 4.67 -8.74 -0.18
N TRP A 190 4.34 -9.12 1.06
CA TRP A 190 5.24 -9.85 1.95
C TRP A 190 5.56 -11.25 1.43
N ASP A 191 4.61 -11.88 0.74
CA ASP A 191 4.70 -13.25 0.23
C ASP A 191 4.98 -13.30 -1.27
N ALA A 192 5.26 -12.15 -1.91
CA ALA A 192 5.61 -12.05 -3.33
C ALA A 192 7.05 -12.50 -3.65
N GLY A 193 7.63 -13.35 -2.79
CA GLY A 193 9.04 -13.76 -2.81
C GLY A 193 9.99 -12.72 -2.21
N GLY A 194 11.27 -13.09 -2.10
CA GLY A 194 12.29 -12.25 -1.47
C GLY A 194 12.40 -10.86 -2.09
N PHE A 195 12.53 -9.82 -1.25
CA PHE A 195 12.60 -8.44 -1.73
C PHE A 195 13.77 -8.18 -2.67
N TYR A 196 14.88 -8.89 -2.50
CA TYR A 196 16.08 -8.75 -3.33
C TYR A 196 16.09 -9.66 -4.58
N ASN A 197 15.05 -10.47 -4.78
CA ASN A 197 14.89 -11.26 -5.99
C ASN A 197 14.29 -10.39 -7.10
N ALA A 198 14.94 -10.32 -8.26
CA ALA A 198 14.38 -9.62 -9.42
C ALA A 198 13.05 -10.27 -9.87
N LEU A 199 12.12 -9.45 -10.38
CA LEU A 199 10.82 -9.92 -10.87
C LEU A 199 10.96 -10.89 -12.06
N SER A 200 11.96 -10.68 -12.90
CA SER A 200 12.43 -11.63 -13.90
C SER A 200 13.94 -11.46 -14.08
N ILE A 201 14.59 -12.50 -14.61
CA ILE A 201 16.00 -12.42 -15.02
C ILE A 201 15.98 -11.79 -16.42
N PRO A 202 16.53 -10.58 -16.63
CA PRO A 202 16.64 -10.01 -17.96
C PRO A 202 17.50 -10.95 -18.80
N VAL A 203 16.99 -11.38 -19.95
CA VAL A 203 17.82 -12.12 -20.93
C VAL A 203 18.92 -11.16 -21.37
N GLY A 204 20.17 -11.54 -21.11
CA GLY A 204 21.36 -10.77 -21.48
C GLY A 204 21.62 -10.79 -22.98
#